data_AF-A0A7X5DIP4-F1
#
_entry.id   AF-A0A7X5DIP4-F1
#
_cell.length_a   1.000
_cell.length_b   1.000
_cell.length_c   1.000
_cell.angle_alpha   90.00
_cell.angle_beta   90.00
_cell.angle_gamma   90.00
#
_symmetry.space_group_name_H-M   'P 1'
#
loop_
_entity.id
_entity.type
_entity.pdbx_description
1 polymer ?
#
loop_
_entity_poly.entity_id
_entity_poly.type
_entity_poly.pdbx_seq_one_letter_code
_entity_poly.pdbx_strand_id
1 'polypeptide(L)'
;MATLIADKYEAWKAEANARFDQLKANEEELNRIFAEIYGMVGEVPIEVEDKYVSVARIFDTAEEIPESFKGNKYVRTRRDEIVSLISYAVGCMLGRYSLDKDGLILANQGDTVAEYLAQVPEPTFMPDADNVLPVTDDEYFDDDIVGNFVAWVAAAYGEETLEENLRYVADALGGKGSPRQVIRDYFVKEFFADHCKTYKKRPIYWLFDSGKKNGFKALVYMHRYQPDLLARLRTDYVHEQQERYRTQIAHLEEAEAEASGA
;
A
#
# COMPACT_ATOMS: atom_id res chain seq x y z
N MET A 1 -8.91 20.74 3.91
CA MET A 1 -10.33 20.34 4.06
C MET A 1 -10.35 18.84 4.14
N ALA A 2 -11.14 18.27 5.05
CA ALA A 2 -11.27 16.84 5.13
C ALA A 2 -11.89 16.27 3.84
N THR A 3 -11.44 15.09 3.40
CA THR A 3 -11.91 14.45 2.17
C THR A 3 -12.04 12.94 2.35
N LEU A 4 -13.01 12.35 1.66
CA LEU A 4 -13.21 10.91 1.72
C LEU A 4 -12.37 10.20 0.66
N ILE A 5 -11.71 9.11 1.06
CA ILE A 5 -11.04 8.18 0.13
C ILE A 5 -12.06 7.64 -0.88
N ALA A 6 -13.31 7.41 -0.46
CA ALA A 6 -14.40 6.99 -1.34
C ALA A 6 -14.63 7.98 -2.49
N ASP A 7 -14.73 9.28 -2.21
CA ASP A 7 -14.94 10.30 -3.24
C ASP A 7 -13.75 10.39 -4.20
N LYS A 8 -12.53 10.30 -3.66
CA LYS A 8 -11.30 10.28 -4.48
C LYS A 8 -11.20 9.02 -5.34
N TYR A 9 -11.64 7.88 -4.82
CA TYR A 9 -11.72 6.63 -5.56
C TYR A 9 -12.70 6.74 -6.72
N GLU A 10 -13.92 7.26 -6.51
CA GLU A 10 -14.91 7.41 -7.58
C GLU A 10 -14.43 8.38 -8.66
N ALA A 11 -13.81 9.50 -8.27
CA ALA A 11 -13.20 10.43 -9.22
C ALA A 11 -12.10 9.76 -10.06
N TRP A 12 -11.21 9.00 -9.41
CA TRP A 12 -10.14 8.26 -10.09
C TRP A 12 -10.67 7.17 -11.02
N LYS A 13 -11.66 6.39 -10.56
CA LYS A 13 -12.33 5.35 -11.35
C LYS A 13 -12.93 5.94 -12.62
N ALA A 14 -13.65 7.06 -12.49
CA ALA A 14 -14.22 7.76 -13.64
C ALA A 14 -13.15 8.23 -14.63
N GLU A 15 -12.06 8.84 -14.13
CA GLU A 15 -10.95 9.32 -14.95
C GLU A 15 -10.21 8.19 -15.68
N ALA A 16 -9.88 7.11 -14.97
CA ALA A 16 -9.21 5.94 -15.54
C ALA A 16 -10.07 5.26 -16.60
N ASN A 17 -11.36 5.09 -16.34
CA ASN A 17 -12.29 4.48 -17.28
C ASN A 17 -12.51 5.36 -18.52
N ALA A 18 -12.61 6.68 -18.37
CA ALA A 18 -12.67 7.60 -19.50
C ALA A 18 -11.40 7.55 -20.37
N ARG A 19 -10.21 7.43 -19.75
CA ARG A 19 -8.94 7.24 -20.47
C ARG A 19 -8.91 5.93 -21.25
N PHE A 20 -9.45 4.86 -20.68
CA PHE A 20 -9.61 3.58 -21.35
C PHE A 20 -10.47 3.71 -22.60
N ASP A 21 -11.66 4.31 -22.47
CA ASP A 21 -12.60 4.47 -23.59
C ASP A 21 -12.01 5.36 -24.69
N GLN A 22 -11.30 6.43 -24.30
CA GLN A 22 -10.60 7.29 -25.25
C GLN A 22 -9.48 6.58 -25.98
N LEU A 23 -8.66 5.77 -25.29
CA LEU A 23 -7.58 5.03 -25.94
C LEU A 23 -8.15 4.02 -26.93
N LYS A 24 -9.18 3.28 -26.54
CA LYS A 24 -9.85 2.33 -27.41
C LYS A 24 -10.39 3.00 -28.67
N ALA A 25 -11.11 4.11 -28.52
CA ALA A 25 -11.64 4.87 -29.66
C ALA A 25 -10.52 5.38 -30.59
N ASN A 26 -9.39 5.83 -30.02
CA ASN A 26 -8.23 6.24 -30.80
C ASN A 26 -7.61 5.08 -31.58
N GLU A 27 -7.47 3.90 -30.97
CA GLU A 27 -6.94 2.70 -31.63
C GLU A 27 -7.87 2.23 -32.77
N GLU A 28 -9.18 2.27 -32.56
CA GLU A 28 -10.17 1.95 -33.60
C GLU A 28 -10.16 2.96 -34.75
N GLU A 29 -10.01 4.26 -34.45
CA GLU A 29 -9.88 5.29 -35.47
C GLU A 29 -8.60 5.10 -36.30
N LEU A 30 -7.49 4.77 -35.66
CA LEU A 30 -6.25 4.44 -36.35
C LEU A 30 -6.43 3.23 -37.26
N ASN A 31 -7.07 2.16 -36.79
CA ASN A 31 -7.37 0.98 -37.60
C ASN A 31 -8.19 1.34 -38.85
N ARG A 32 -9.17 2.24 -38.72
CA ARG A 32 -9.98 2.72 -39.85
C ARG A 32 -9.13 3.47 -40.88
N ILE A 33 -8.32 4.43 -40.42
CA ILE A 33 -7.41 5.19 -41.28
C ILE A 33 -6.45 4.26 -42.03
N PHE A 34 -5.91 3.24 -41.35
CA PHE A 34 -5.04 2.25 -41.98
C PHE A 34 -5.78 1.39 -43.02
N ALA A 35 -6.99 0.92 -42.71
CA ALA A 35 -7.79 0.14 -43.66
C ALA A 35 -8.10 0.95 -44.93
N GLU A 36 -8.40 2.24 -44.80
CA GLU A 36 -8.60 3.13 -45.94
C GLU A 36 -7.33 3.32 -46.78
N ILE A 37 -6.19 3.60 -46.14
CA ILE A 37 -4.90 3.80 -46.82
C ILE A 37 -4.47 2.56 -47.61
N TYR A 38 -4.69 1.37 -47.05
CA TYR A 38 -4.29 0.10 -47.68
C TYR A 38 -5.37 -0.53 -48.57
N GLY A 39 -6.55 0.11 -48.71
CA GLY A 39 -7.66 -0.44 -49.48
C GLY A 39 -8.22 -1.75 -48.90
N MET A 40 -8.12 -1.92 -47.58
CA MET A 40 -8.54 -3.11 -46.81
C MET A 40 -9.85 -2.89 -46.06
N VAL A 41 -10.66 -1.91 -46.47
CA VAL A 41 -11.96 -1.62 -45.84
C VAL A 41 -12.87 -2.84 -45.97
N GLY A 42 -13.28 -3.40 -44.83
CA GLY A 42 -14.08 -4.63 -44.75
C GLY A 42 -13.28 -5.94 -44.75
N GLU A 43 -11.96 -5.89 -44.96
CA GLU A 43 -11.06 -7.06 -44.94
C GLU A 43 -10.41 -7.26 -43.56
N VAL A 44 -10.29 -6.19 -42.77
CA VAL A 44 -9.71 -6.22 -41.41
C VAL A 44 -10.70 -5.69 -40.37
N PRO A 45 -10.73 -6.27 -39.16
CA PRO A 45 -11.54 -5.73 -38.06
C PRO A 45 -11.01 -4.37 -37.63
N ILE A 46 -11.92 -3.41 -37.41
CA ILE A 46 -11.58 -2.08 -36.93
C ILE A 46 -11.64 -2.04 -35.40
N GLU A 47 -12.61 -2.76 -34.85
CA GLU A 47 -12.92 -2.84 -33.42
C GLU A 47 -11.77 -3.48 -32.64
N VAL A 48 -11.45 -2.88 -31.49
CA VAL A 48 -10.44 -3.40 -30.59
C VAL A 48 -11.12 -4.16 -29.45
N GLU A 49 -10.73 -5.41 -29.26
CA GLU A 49 -11.22 -6.19 -28.12
C GLU A 49 -10.73 -5.59 -26.80
N ASP A 50 -11.60 -5.52 -25.79
CA ASP A 50 -11.29 -4.91 -24.48
C ASP A 50 -10.04 -5.51 -23.84
N LYS A 51 -9.72 -6.78 -24.12
CA LYS A 51 -8.53 -7.47 -23.58
C LYS A 51 -7.18 -6.94 -24.10
N TYR A 52 -7.18 -6.20 -25.21
CA TYR A 52 -5.95 -5.67 -25.83
C TYR A 52 -5.64 -4.23 -25.44
N VAL A 53 -6.62 -3.49 -24.92
CA VAL A 53 -6.42 -2.10 -24.49
C VAL A 53 -5.47 -2.06 -23.30
N SER A 54 -4.45 -1.22 -23.40
CA SER A 54 -3.24 -1.29 -22.57
C SER A 54 -3.19 -0.31 -21.38
N VAL A 55 -4.34 0.27 -21.01
CA VAL A 55 -4.49 1.18 -19.86
C VAL A 55 -5.50 0.64 -18.86
N ALA A 56 -5.47 1.18 -17.64
CA ALA A 56 -6.29 0.68 -16.55
C ALA A 56 -7.80 0.80 -16.82
N ARG A 57 -8.54 -0.27 -16.51
CA ARG A 57 -10.00 -0.25 -16.36
C ARG A 57 -10.35 -0.69 -14.95
N ILE A 58 -11.12 0.12 -14.24
CA ILE A 58 -11.44 -0.08 -12.82
C ILE A 58 -12.90 -0.51 -12.68
N PHE A 59 -13.10 -1.63 -11.99
CA PHE A 59 -14.40 -2.13 -11.51
C PHE A 59 -14.40 -2.14 -9.98
N ASP A 60 -15.56 -2.16 -9.33
CA ASP A 60 -15.57 -2.20 -7.86
C ASP A 60 -15.18 -3.59 -7.37
N THR A 61 -15.76 -4.62 -7.98
CA THR A 61 -15.55 -6.01 -7.60
C THR A 61 -15.16 -6.89 -8.79
N ALA A 62 -14.66 -8.10 -8.50
CA ALA A 62 -14.27 -9.04 -9.54
C ALA A 62 -15.48 -9.61 -10.31
N GLU A 63 -16.65 -9.65 -9.67
CA GLU A 63 -17.90 -10.13 -10.27
C GLU A 63 -18.47 -9.18 -11.33
N GLU A 64 -18.13 -7.89 -11.26
CA GLU A 64 -18.54 -6.87 -12.23
C GLU A 64 -17.75 -6.93 -13.54
N ILE A 65 -16.63 -7.66 -13.57
CA ILE A 65 -15.72 -7.72 -14.72
C ILE A 65 -16.40 -8.51 -15.86
N PRO A 66 -16.70 -7.87 -17.02
CA PRO A 66 -17.31 -8.56 -18.13
C PRO A 66 -16.38 -9.60 -18.76
N GLU A 67 -16.95 -10.62 -19.42
CA GLU A 67 -16.15 -11.68 -20.07
C GLU A 67 -15.22 -11.13 -21.17
N SER A 68 -15.58 -10.02 -21.82
CA SER A 68 -14.73 -9.35 -22.83
C SER A 68 -13.39 -8.87 -22.28
N PHE A 69 -13.30 -8.63 -20.97
CA PHE A 69 -12.08 -8.20 -20.28
C PHE A 69 -11.22 -9.37 -19.80
N LYS A 70 -11.66 -10.63 -19.98
CA LYS A 70 -10.93 -11.81 -19.54
C LYS A 70 -9.55 -11.87 -20.20
N GLY A 71 -8.51 -11.90 -19.37
CA GLY A 71 -7.11 -11.91 -19.81
C GLY A 71 -6.49 -10.52 -19.98
N ASN A 72 -7.25 -9.44 -19.81
CA ASN A 72 -6.68 -8.10 -19.73
C ASN A 72 -5.86 -7.96 -18.44
N LYS A 73 -4.59 -7.55 -18.55
CA LYS A 73 -3.66 -7.35 -17.42
C LYS A 73 -3.84 -6.01 -16.70
N TYR A 74 -4.61 -5.10 -17.29
CA TYR A 74 -4.83 -3.73 -16.81
C TYR A 74 -6.20 -3.56 -16.14
N VAL A 75 -6.99 -4.63 -16.02
CA VAL A 75 -8.19 -4.62 -15.19
C VAL A 75 -7.79 -4.57 -13.73
N ARG A 76 -8.41 -3.67 -12.98
CA ARG A 76 -8.16 -3.43 -11.56
C ARG A 76 -9.49 -3.35 -10.81
N THR A 77 -9.45 -3.72 -9.54
CA THR A 77 -10.59 -3.66 -8.63
C THR A 77 -10.42 -2.54 -7.60
N ARG A 78 -11.46 -2.22 -6.84
CA ARG A 78 -11.33 -1.34 -5.67
C ARG A 78 -10.22 -1.77 -4.71
N ARG A 79 -10.08 -3.08 -4.49
CA ARG A 79 -9.01 -3.64 -3.67
C ARG A 79 -7.63 -3.28 -4.24
N ASP A 80 -7.43 -3.44 -5.54
CA ASP A 80 -6.13 -3.16 -6.18
C ASP A 80 -5.73 -1.68 -6.06
N GLU A 81 -6.70 -0.76 -6.16
CA GLU A 81 -6.46 0.68 -5.94
C GLU A 81 -6.11 0.99 -4.48
N ILE A 82 -6.82 0.38 -3.53
CA ILE A 82 -6.55 0.59 -2.10
C ILE A 82 -5.20 0.00 -1.70
N VAL A 83 -4.82 -1.16 -2.22
CA VAL A 83 -3.47 -1.73 -2.05
C VAL A 83 -2.40 -0.80 -2.63
N SER A 84 -2.66 -0.19 -3.78
CA SER A 84 -1.75 0.82 -4.36
C SER A 84 -1.62 2.06 -3.47
N LEU A 85 -2.73 2.54 -2.89
CA LEU A 85 -2.75 3.65 -1.94
C LEU A 85 -1.93 3.33 -0.68
N ILE A 86 -2.11 2.15 -0.10
CA ILE A 86 -1.33 1.68 1.05
C ILE A 86 0.17 1.61 0.70
N SER A 87 0.52 1.12 -0.50
CA SER A 87 1.91 1.09 -0.95
C SER A 87 2.54 2.49 -1.06
N TYR A 88 1.76 3.48 -1.54
CA TYR A 88 2.18 4.88 -1.55
C TYR A 88 2.33 5.45 -0.13
N ALA A 89 1.39 5.16 0.77
CA ALA A 89 1.46 5.56 2.18
C ALA A 89 2.72 5.01 2.85
N VAL A 90 3.04 3.72 2.69
CA VAL A 90 4.29 3.12 3.19
C VAL A 90 5.51 3.78 2.55
N GLY A 91 5.43 4.20 1.28
CA GLY A 91 6.47 5.00 0.67
C GLY A 91 6.65 6.38 1.31
N CYS A 92 5.58 7.01 1.79
CA CYS A 92 5.66 8.25 2.57
C CYS A 92 6.27 7.99 3.95
N MET A 93 5.84 6.92 4.65
CA MET A 93 6.42 6.49 5.93
C MET A 93 7.92 6.24 5.81
N LEU A 94 8.39 5.68 4.71
CA LEU A 94 9.81 5.44 4.49
C LEU A 94 10.54 6.63 3.84
N GLY A 95 9.86 7.73 3.54
CA GLY A 95 10.44 8.96 2.96
C GLY A 95 10.74 8.88 1.47
N ARG A 96 10.32 7.81 0.79
CA ARG A 96 10.43 7.70 -0.67
C ARG A 96 9.57 8.72 -1.40
N TYR A 97 8.43 9.06 -0.81
CA TYR A 97 7.47 10.03 -1.32
C TYR A 97 7.12 11.08 -0.25
N SER A 98 6.47 12.17 -0.68
CA SER A 98 5.88 13.17 0.20
C SER A 98 4.46 13.48 -0.27
N LEU A 99 3.61 13.92 0.66
CA LEU A 99 2.31 14.52 0.35
C LEU A 99 2.46 15.94 -0.22
N ASP A 100 3.59 16.59 0.02
CA ASP A 100 3.81 18.02 -0.24
C ASP A 100 4.67 18.26 -1.48
N LYS A 101 5.22 17.21 -2.08
CA LYS A 101 6.07 17.29 -3.27
C LYS A 101 5.92 16.08 -4.17
N ASP A 102 5.62 16.35 -5.43
CA ASP A 102 5.51 15.33 -6.48
C ASP A 102 6.84 14.65 -6.77
N GLY A 103 6.77 13.35 -7.06
CA GLY A 103 7.91 12.53 -7.46
C GLY A 103 8.65 11.87 -6.29
N LEU A 104 9.82 11.31 -6.60
CA LEU A 104 10.67 10.64 -5.60
C LEU A 104 11.43 11.66 -4.77
N ILE A 105 11.44 11.47 -3.45
CA ILE A 105 12.18 12.31 -2.51
C ILE A 105 13.49 11.63 -2.13
N LEU A 106 13.42 10.52 -1.40
CA LEU A 106 14.58 9.68 -1.08
C LEU A 106 14.64 8.50 -2.05
N ALA A 107 15.75 8.39 -2.78
CA ALA A 107 15.94 7.40 -3.83
C ALA A 107 17.41 7.05 -4.09
N ASN A 108 18.35 7.60 -3.32
CA ASN A 108 19.77 7.26 -3.40
C ASN A 108 20.20 6.47 -2.17
N GLN A 109 21.23 5.65 -2.33
CA GLN A 109 21.77 4.85 -1.23
C GLN A 109 22.37 5.76 -0.15
N GLY A 110 21.94 5.56 1.09
CA GLY A 110 22.40 6.30 2.26
C GLY A 110 21.60 7.58 2.54
N ASP A 111 20.52 7.85 1.79
CA ASP A 111 19.64 8.98 2.05
C ASP A 111 19.08 8.94 3.49
N THR A 112 18.99 10.09 4.14
CA THR A 112 18.48 10.24 5.50
C THR A 112 17.31 11.22 5.55
N VAL A 113 16.72 11.40 6.72
CA VAL A 113 15.67 12.41 6.94
C VAL A 113 16.20 13.83 6.69
N ALA A 114 17.51 14.08 6.85
CA ALA A 114 18.08 15.38 6.53
C ALA A 114 17.97 15.70 5.03
N GLU A 115 18.26 14.73 4.14
CA GLU A 115 18.07 14.88 2.70
C GLU A 115 16.60 15.02 2.32
N TYR A 116 15.69 14.38 3.08
CA TYR A 116 14.25 14.56 2.90
C TYR A 116 13.83 16.00 3.21
N LEU A 117 14.22 16.51 4.39
CA LEU A 117 13.88 17.86 4.84
C LEU A 117 14.53 18.97 4.00
N ALA A 118 15.69 18.70 3.39
CA ALA A 118 16.29 19.60 2.42
C ALA A 118 15.40 19.81 1.18
N GLN A 119 14.55 18.83 0.86
CA GLN A 119 13.62 18.89 -0.27
C GLN A 119 12.20 19.26 0.13
N VAL A 120 11.77 18.90 1.34
CA VAL A 120 10.45 19.18 1.92
C VAL A 120 10.64 19.73 3.35
N PRO A 121 10.90 21.04 3.51
CA PRO A 121 11.28 21.60 4.82
C PRO A 121 10.18 21.56 5.89
N GLU A 122 8.92 21.65 5.47
CA GLU A 122 7.74 21.63 6.35
C GLU A 122 6.75 20.57 5.85
N PRO A 123 7.05 19.27 6.03
CA PRO A 123 6.21 18.21 5.52
C PRO A 123 4.93 18.07 6.35
N THR A 124 3.81 17.84 5.68
CA THR A 124 2.51 17.50 6.27
C THR A 124 2.58 16.15 7.01
N PHE A 125 3.44 15.24 6.55
CA PHE A 125 3.68 13.95 7.19
C PHE A 125 5.18 13.63 7.19
N MET A 126 5.74 13.41 8.38
CA MET A 126 7.15 13.07 8.55
C MET A 126 7.41 11.59 8.25
N PRO A 127 8.45 11.25 7.48
CA PRO A 127 8.87 9.87 7.38
C PRO A 127 9.46 9.38 8.71
N ASP A 128 9.41 8.06 8.89
CA ASP A 128 10.04 7.36 9.99
C ASP A 128 11.53 7.75 10.09
N ALA A 129 11.97 8.02 11.32
CA ALA A 129 13.25 8.64 11.59
C ALA A 129 14.43 7.72 11.29
N ASP A 130 14.27 6.43 11.62
CA ASP A 130 15.39 5.51 11.74
C ASP A 130 15.42 4.44 10.62
N ASN A 131 14.41 4.44 9.76
CA ASN A 131 14.17 3.55 8.63
C ASN A 131 13.72 2.13 9.02
N VAL A 132 13.11 1.97 10.19
CA VAL A 132 12.56 0.71 10.68
C VAL A 132 11.07 0.90 10.95
N LEU A 133 10.23 0.19 10.20
CA LEU A 133 8.78 0.15 10.42
C LEU A 133 8.37 -1.22 10.98
N PRO A 134 8.10 -1.34 12.29
CA PRO A 134 7.61 -2.57 12.89
C PRO A 134 6.28 -3.01 12.26
N VAL A 135 6.18 -4.30 11.96
CA VAL A 135 4.95 -4.94 11.46
C VAL A 135 4.51 -5.94 12.52
N THR A 136 3.65 -5.48 13.43
CA THR A 136 3.25 -6.22 14.62
C THR A 136 1.80 -6.68 14.54
N ASP A 137 1.49 -7.79 15.22
CA ASP A 137 0.15 -8.34 15.37
C ASP A 137 -0.68 -7.61 16.44
N ASP A 138 -0.04 -6.77 17.25
CA ASP A 138 -0.68 -5.84 18.21
C ASP A 138 0.10 -4.51 18.30
N GLU A 139 -0.42 -3.53 19.02
CA GLU A 139 0.18 -2.20 19.24
C GLU A 139 1.30 -2.26 20.30
N TYR A 140 2.44 -2.88 19.96
CA TYR A 140 3.61 -2.92 20.84
C TYR A 140 4.49 -1.68 20.74
N PHE A 141 4.47 -0.97 19.62
CA PHE A 141 5.28 0.21 19.37
C PHE A 141 4.40 1.38 18.96
N ASP A 142 4.76 2.59 19.40
CA ASP A 142 4.04 3.82 19.05
C ASP A 142 4.22 4.17 17.55
N ASP A 143 5.31 3.69 16.94
CA ASP A 143 5.69 3.89 15.54
C ASP A 143 5.42 2.66 14.66
N ASP A 144 4.51 1.76 15.08
CA ASP A 144 4.18 0.61 14.25
C ASP A 144 3.52 1.02 12.91
N ILE A 145 3.56 0.12 11.93
CA ILE A 145 3.09 0.42 10.57
C ILE A 145 1.60 0.83 10.51
N VAL A 146 0.78 0.34 11.44
CA VAL A 146 -0.66 0.64 11.48
C VAL A 146 -0.90 2.03 12.07
N GLY A 147 -0.25 2.37 13.18
CA GLY A 147 -0.28 3.70 13.77
C GLY A 147 0.21 4.75 12.78
N ASN A 148 1.33 4.47 12.10
CA ASN A 148 1.84 5.30 11.02
C ASN A 148 0.85 5.44 9.84
N PHE A 149 0.16 4.37 9.45
CA PHE A 149 -0.87 4.43 8.42
C PHE A 149 -2.06 5.29 8.84
N VAL A 150 -2.53 5.16 10.09
CA VAL A 150 -3.62 5.98 10.64
C VAL A 150 -3.22 7.46 10.66
N ALA A 151 -2.01 7.78 11.14
CA ALA A 151 -1.47 9.13 11.14
C ALA A 151 -1.34 9.69 9.72
N TRP A 152 -0.89 8.88 8.76
CA TRP A 152 -0.80 9.27 7.36
C TRP A 152 -2.17 9.55 6.74
N VAL A 153 -3.19 8.72 7.01
CA VAL A 153 -4.56 8.97 6.55
C VAL A 153 -5.11 10.27 7.14
N ALA A 154 -4.88 10.52 8.43
CA ALA A 154 -5.27 11.77 9.08
C ALA A 154 -4.60 13.00 8.44
N ALA A 155 -3.29 12.90 8.13
CA ALA A 155 -2.54 13.97 7.50
C ALA A 155 -2.98 14.24 6.04
N ALA A 156 -3.20 13.18 5.26
CA ALA A 156 -3.55 13.27 3.85
C ALA A 156 -5.02 13.65 3.60
N TYR A 157 -5.93 13.15 4.44
CA TYR A 157 -7.38 13.27 4.22
C TYR A 157 -8.11 14.06 5.30
N GLY A 158 -7.46 14.42 6.40
CA GLY A 158 -8.02 15.15 7.53
C GLY A 158 -8.60 14.24 8.62
N GLU A 159 -8.40 14.65 9.88
CA GLU A 159 -8.85 13.92 11.07
C GLU A 159 -10.37 13.72 11.12
N GLU A 160 -11.15 14.68 10.63
CA GLU A 160 -12.63 14.65 10.65
C GLU A 160 -13.21 13.44 9.92
N THR A 161 -12.51 12.95 8.88
CA THR A 161 -12.93 11.82 8.05
C THR A 161 -12.19 10.51 8.35
N LEU A 162 -11.31 10.50 9.37
CA LEU A 162 -10.38 9.41 9.62
C LEU A 162 -11.08 8.04 9.77
N GLU A 163 -12.06 7.93 10.66
CA GLU A 163 -12.73 6.65 10.93
C GLU A 163 -13.51 6.13 9.73
N GLU A 164 -14.09 7.01 8.92
CA GLU A 164 -14.78 6.63 7.69
C GLU A 164 -13.79 6.16 6.62
N ASN A 165 -12.67 6.85 6.48
CA ASN A 165 -11.59 6.47 5.57
C ASN A 165 -10.96 5.13 5.95
N LEU A 166 -10.69 4.89 7.24
CA LEU A 166 -10.18 3.60 7.72
C LEU A 166 -11.18 2.47 7.46
N ARG A 167 -12.48 2.72 7.68
CA ARG A 167 -13.53 1.74 7.35
C ARG A 167 -13.54 1.44 5.85
N TYR A 168 -13.48 2.45 4.99
CA TYR A 168 -13.45 2.26 3.54
C TYR A 168 -12.25 1.42 3.08
N VAL A 169 -11.06 1.69 3.63
CA VAL A 169 -9.86 0.90 3.37
C VAL A 169 -10.05 -0.55 3.83
N ALA A 170 -10.54 -0.76 5.05
CA ALA A 170 -10.81 -2.10 5.58
C ALA A 170 -11.86 -2.87 4.77
N ASP A 171 -12.92 -2.23 4.31
CA ASP A 171 -13.96 -2.84 3.48
C ASP A 171 -13.43 -3.29 2.11
N ALA A 172 -12.47 -2.55 1.54
CA ALA A 172 -11.81 -2.94 0.29
C ALA A 172 -10.79 -4.06 0.48
N LEU A 173 -10.10 -4.10 1.63
CA LEU A 173 -9.21 -5.21 1.99
C LEU A 173 -10.01 -6.47 2.35
N GLY A 174 -11.21 -6.33 2.90
CA GLY A 174 -11.99 -7.44 3.42
C GLY A 174 -11.35 -8.09 4.64
N GLY A 175 -12.16 -8.79 5.43
CA GLY A 175 -11.70 -9.38 6.69
C GLY A 175 -12.79 -9.34 7.75
N LYS A 176 -12.42 -9.63 8.99
CA LYS A 176 -13.32 -9.56 10.14
C LYS A 176 -12.66 -8.78 11.27
N GLY A 177 -13.45 -8.01 12.01
CA GLY A 177 -12.98 -7.21 13.15
C GLY A 177 -13.15 -5.71 12.91
N SER A 178 -12.45 -4.90 13.70
CA SER A 178 -12.43 -3.45 13.52
C SER A 178 -11.63 -3.07 12.25
N PRO A 179 -11.83 -1.85 11.70
CA PRO A 179 -11.05 -1.41 10.54
C PRO A 179 -9.53 -1.49 10.75
N ARG A 180 -9.07 -1.08 11.94
CA ARG A 180 -7.65 -1.17 12.33
C ARG A 180 -7.15 -2.62 12.37
N GLN A 181 -7.95 -3.56 12.88
CA GLN A 181 -7.58 -4.99 12.88
C GLN A 181 -7.46 -5.55 11.45
N VAL A 182 -8.39 -5.19 10.56
CA VAL A 182 -8.35 -5.63 9.15
C VAL A 182 -7.09 -5.10 8.45
N ILE A 183 -6.77 -3.82 8.65
CA ILE A 183 -5.56 -3.20 8.10
C ILE A 183 -4.30 -3.85 8.69
N ARG A 184 -4.27 -4.11 10.00
CA ARG A 184 -3.18 -4.82 10.68
C ARG A 184 -2.95 -6.21 10.08
N ASP A 185 -4.02 -6.99 9.95
CA ASP A 185 -3.99 -8.31 9.35
C ASP A 185 -3.42 -8.28 7.93
N TYR A 186 -3.81 -7.29 7.13
CA TYR A 186 -3.27 -7.08 5.79
C TYR A 186 -1.75 -6.82 5.80
N PHE A 187 -1.27 -5.92 6.67
CA PHE A 187 0.17 -5.65 6.78
C PHE A 187 0.97 -6.89 7.21
N VAL A 188 0.46 -7.66 8.16
CA VAL A 188 1.13 -8.87 8.68
C VAL A 188 1.16 -10.00 7.66
N LYS A 189 0.07 -10.20 6.91
CA LYS A 189 -0.15 -11.43 6.10
C LYS A 189 0.09 -11.24 4.60
N GLU A 190 -0.25 -10.07 4.05
CA GLU A 190 -0.44 -9.89 2.60
C GLU A 190 0.44 -8.81 1.99
N PHE A 191 0.65 -7.68 2.69
CA PHE A 191 1.34 -6.50 2.16
C PHE A 191 2.68 -6.83 1.48
N PHE A 192 3.54 -7.61 2.14
CA PHE A 192 4.86 -7.91 1.58
C PHE A 192 4.79 -8.78 0.33
N ALA A 193 3.80 -9.67 0.22
CA ALA A 193 3.59 -10.48 -0.96
C ALA A 193 3.14 -9.62 -2.16
N ASP A 194 2.21 -8.68 -1.93
CA ASP A 194 1.75 -7.72 -2.94
C ASP A 194 2.88 -6.78 -3.38
N HIS A 195 3.68 -6.30 -2.43
CA HIS A 195 4.87 -5.51 -2.70
C HIS A 195 5.87 -6.30 -3.56
N CYS A 196 6.19 -7.54 -3.20
CA CYS A 196 7.08 -8.38 -4.01
C CYS A 196 6.55 -8.63 -5.43
N LYS A 197 5.24 -8.79 -5.60
CA LYS A 197 4.59 -8.95 -6.91
C LYS A 197 4.76 -7.69 -7.76
N THR A 198 4.50 -6.53 -7.18
CA THR A 198 4.65 -5.22 -7.84
C THR A 198 6.07 -5.01 -8.37
N TYR A 199 7.07 -5.36 -7.57
CA TYR A 199 8.49 -5.21 -7.94
C TYR A 199 9.10 -6.45 -8.61
N LYS A 200 8.29 -7.38 -9.14
CA LYS A 200 8.76 -8.58 -9.87
C LYS A 200 9.86 -9.35 -9.13
N LYS A 201 9.66 -9.61 -7.83
CA LYS A 201 10.61 -10.27 -6.90
C LYS A 201 11.92 -9.51 -6.63
N ARG A 202 11.93 -8.19 -6.82
CA ARG A 202 13.05 -7.29 -6.46
C ARG A 202 12.55 -6.13 -5.57
N PRO A 203 12.00 -6.44 -4.38
CA PRO A 203 11.36 -5.44 -3.54
C PRO A 203 12.36 -4.36 -3.08
N ILE A 204 11.89 -3.12 -3.01
CA ILE A 204 12.69 -1.98 -2.54
C ILE A 204 12.58 -1.77 -1.03
N TYR A 205 11.45 -2.15 -0.44
CA TYR A 205 11.28 -2.33 1.00
C TYR A 205 11.61 -3.77 1.34
N TRP A 206 12.56 -3.96 2.25
CA TRP A 206 13.00 -5.28 2.69
C TRP A 206 12.32 -5.63 4.00
N LEU A 207 11.79 -6.86 4.09
CA LEU A 207 11.18 -7.38 5.29
C LEU A 207 12.21 -8.18 6.07
N PHE A 208 12.52 -7.73 7.28
CA PHE A 208 13.10 -8.59 8.31
C PHE A 208 11.97 -9.42 8.89
N ASP A 209 12.13 -10.75 8.87
CA ASP A 209 11.10 -11.68 9.31
C ASP A 209 11.74 -12.81 10.13
N SER A 210 11.26 -12.98 11.36
CA SER A 210 11.64 -14.10 12.24
C SER A 210 11.06 -15.45 11.80
N GLY A 211 10.22 -15.47 10.76
CA GLY A 211 9.68 -16.65 10.13
C GLY A 211 8.34 -17.09 10.70
N LYS A 212 8.08 -18.40 10.67
CA LYS A 212 6.73 -18.97 10.85
C LYS A 212 6.05 -18.65 12.19
N LYS A 213 6.82 -18.29 13.22
CA LYS A 213 6.28 -17.94 14.54
C LYS A 213 5.85 -16.47 14.64
N ASN A 214 6.10 -15.65 13.62
CA ASN A 214 5.79 -14.23 13.57
C ASN A 214 6.26 -13.44 14.81
N GLY A 215 7.36 -13.85 15.45
CA GLY A 215 7.82 -13.21 16.69
C GLY A 215 8.46 -11.84 16.51
N PHE A 216 8.75 -11.44 15.28
CA PHE A 216 9.24 -10.13 14.90
C PHE A 216 9.15 -9.97 13.38
N LYS A 217 8.64 -8.83 12.92
CA LYS A 217 8.72 -8.37 11.53
C LYS A 217 8.96 -6.87 11.49
N ALA A 218 9.78 -6.41 10.56
CA ALA A 218 9.95 -4.98 10.29
C ALA A 218 10.30 -4.73 8.83
N LEU A 219 9.76 -3.66 8.26
CA LEU A 219 10.12 -3.17 6.93
C LEU A 219 11.22 -2.13 7.04
N VAL A 220 12.18 -2.20 6.11
CA VAL A 220 13.20 -1.16 5.94
C VAL A 220 13.27 -0.73 4.48
N TYR A 221 13.56 0.54 4.21
CA TYR A 221 13.79 0.99 2.85
C TYR A 221 15.26 0.84 2.46
N MET A 222 15.54 0.08 1.40
CA MET A 222 16.91 -0.23 0.97
C MET A 222 17.74 1.03 0.66
N HIS A 223 17.13 2.07 0.07
CA HIS A 223 17.87 3.30 -0.25
C HIS A 223 18.27 4.08 1.01
N ARG A 224 17.58 3.91 2.13
CA ARG A 224 17.93 4.51 3.43
C ARG A 224 18.76 3.55 4.31
N TYR A 225 19.27 2.45 3.75
CA TYR A 225 20.07 1.51 4.51
C TYR A 225 21.37 2.15 5.01
N GLN A 226 21.64 2.03 6.30
CA GLN A 226 22.87 2.46 6.95
C GLN A 226 23.59 1.25 7.58
N PRO A 227 24.94 1.26 7.68
CA PRO A 227 25.71 0.12 8.21
C PRO A 227 25.30 -0.32 9.63
N ASP A 228 24.77 0.59 10.43
CA ASP A 228 24.34 0.37 11.81
C ASP A 228 22.88 -0.09 11.95
N LEU A 229 22.10 -0.12 10.85
CA LEU A 229 20.66 -0.43 10.86
C LEU A 229 20.36 -1.78 11.54
N LEU A 230 21.16 -2.82 11.28
CA LEU A 230 20.97 -4.13 11.92
C LEU A 230 21.22 -4.10 13.43
N ALA A 231 22.14 -3.26 13.89
CA ALA A 231 22.44 -3.11 15.31
C ALA A 231 21.31 -2.37 16.02
N ARG A 232 20.74 -1.33 15.38
CA ARG A 232 19.54 -0.62 15.86
C ARG A 232 18.32 -1.53 15.89
N LEU A 233 17.99 -2.19 14.78
CA LEU A 233 16.89 -3.16 14.70
C LEU A 233 16.96 -4.20 15.82
N ARG A 234 18.15 -4.71 16.14
CA ARG A 234 18.32 -5.66 17.25
C ARG A 234 18.07 -5.02 18.61
N THR A 235 18.69 -3.86 18.87
CA THR A 235 18.73 -3.25 20.20
C THR A 235 17.41 -2.58 20.54
N ASP A 236 16.88 -1.81 19.60
CA ASP A 236 15.77 -0.89 19.82
C ASP A 236 14.41 -1.57 19.56
N TYR A 237 14.37 -2.58 18.70
CA TYR A 237 13.09 -3.24 18.35
C TYR A 237 13.03 -4.69 18.82
N VAL A 238 14.02 -5.53 18.49
CA VAL A 238 13.94 -6.97 18.83
C VAL A 238 14.01 -7.20 20.34
N HIS A 239 14.93 -6.56 21.05
CA HIS A 239 15.00 -6.70 22.51
C HIS A 239 13.76 -6.13 23.19
N GLU A 240 13.26 -4.98 22.73
CA GLU A 240 12.04 -4.37 23.29
C GLU A 240 10.83 -5.29 23.10
N GLN A 241 10.65 -5.86 21.91
CA GLN A 241 9.58 -6.83 21.64
C GLN A 241 9.69 -8.07 22.54
N GLN A 242 10.91 -8.57 22.77
CA GLN A 242 11.14 -9.71 23.66
C GLN A 242 10.76 -9.40 25.11
N GLU A 243 11.13 -8.23 25.63
CA GLU A 243 10.75 -7.82 26.99
C GLU A 243 9.23 -7.66 27.13
N ARG A 244 8.56 -7.06 26.14
CA ARG A 244 7.09 -6.95 26.12
C ARG A 244 6.42 -8.32 26.15
N TYR A 245 6.89 -9.29 25.37
CA TYR A 245 6.40 -10.66 25.42
C TYR A 245 6.65 -11.34 26.77
N ARG A 246 7.82 -11.13 27.40
CA ARG A 246 8.11 -11.67 28.73
C ARG A 246 7.14 -11.13 29.78
N THR A 247 6.87 -9.83 29.75
CA THR A 247 5.90 -9.20 30.66
C THR A 247 4.49 -9.77 30.45
N GLN A 248 4.07 -9.94 29.19
CA GLN A 248 2.75 -10.49 28.88
C GLN A 248 2.62 -11.96 29.28
N ILE A 249 3.66 -12.78 29.08
CA ILE A 249 3.70 -14.16 29.56
C ILE A 249 3.57 -14.20 31.08
N ALA A 250 4.35 -13.40 31.81
CA ALA A 250 4.29 -13.36 33.27
C ALA A 250 2.89 -12.98 33.78
N HIS A 251 2.25 -11.99 33.16
CA HIS A 251 0.89 -11.58 33.52
C HIS A 251 -0.16 -12.67 33.24
N LEU A 252 -0.02 -13.42 32.13
CA LEU A 252 -0.89 -14.54 31.82
C LEU A 252 -0.70 -15.72 32.79
N GLU A 253 0.54 -16.01 33.18
CA GLU A 253 0.87 -17.05 34.16
C GLU A 253 0.30 -16.71 35.55
N GLU A 254 0.39 -15.45 35.98
CA GLU A 254 -0.23 -14.96 37.22
C GLU A 254 -1.75 -15.09 37.17
N ALA A 255 -2.39 -14.65 36.07
CA ALA A 255 -3.83 -14.76 35.90
C ALA A 255 -4.32 -16.23 35.86
N GLU A 256 -3.54 -17.14 35.26
CA GLU A 256 -3.84 -18.58 35.27
C GLU A 256 -3.71 -19.18 36.67
N ALA A 257 -2.69 -18.80 37.44
CA ALA A 257 -2.50 -19.24 38.82
C ALA A 257 -3.64 -18.75 39.74
N GLU A 258 -4.10 -17.50 39.56
CA GLU A 258 -5.26 -16.97 40.29
C GLU A 258 -6.57 -17.69 39.91
N ALA A 259 -6.78 -17.96 38.63
CA ALA A 259 -7.98 -18.64 38.14
C ALA A 259 -8.02 -20.14 38.52
N SER A 260 -6.87 -20.80 38.63
CA SER A 260 -6.75 -22.21 39.03
C SER A 260 -6.70 -22.42 40.55
N GLY A 261 -6.48 -21.34 41.31
CA GLY A 261 -6.48 -21.31 42.78
C GLY A 261 -7.85 -21.10 43.45
N ALA A 262 -8.95 -21.11 42.68
CA ALA A 262 -10.33 -20.99 43.15
C ALA A 262 -11.12 -22.31 43.07
#